data_AF-A0A3D3EP18-F1
#
_entry.id   AF-A0A3D3EP18-F1
#
_cell.length_a   1.000
_cell.length_b   1.000
_cell.length_c   1.000
_cell.angle_alpha   90.00
_cell.angle_beta   90.00
_cell.angle_gamma   90.00
#
_symmetry.space_group_name_H-M   'P 1'
#
loop_
_entity.id
_entity.type
_entity.pdbx_description
1 polymer ?
#
loop_
_entity_poly.entity_id
_entity_poly.type
_entity_poly.pdbx_seq_one_letter_code
_entity_poly.pdbx_strand_id
1 'polypeptide(L)'
;IVCIMLILTACGNSNSKVVDEYDTSKLGGDFVKSGNEAYDIGANRNGMPIFKDTDKAFNQALIDYADGFTAIQKEFDLKRISKKNWEVYESYGWQLSADNNEDIRNQGKEITSFFDIYENSFK
;
A
#
# COMPACT_ATOMS: atom_id res chain seq x y z
N ILE A 1 -14.71 7.88 -46.13
CA ILE A 1 -14.88 7.50 -44.71
C ILE A 1 -13.50 7.09 -44.21
N VAL A 2 -12.85 7.95 -43.42
CA VAL A 2 -11.53 7.66 -42.84
C VAL A 2 -11.78 7.07 -41.46
N CYS A 3 -11.60 5.76 -41.31
CA CYS A 3 -11.59 5.09 -40.01
C CYS A 3 -10.29 5.47 -39.29
N ILE A 4 -10.37 6.45 -38.40
CA ILE A 4 -9.30 6.76 -37.45
C ILE A 4 -9.37 5.69 -36.35
N MET A 5 -8.43 4.75 -36.38
CA MET A 5 -8.18 3.84 -35.27
C MET A 5 -7.63 4.66 -34.08
N LEU A 6 -8.47 4.87 -33.07
CA LEU A 6 -8.08 5.38 -31.77
C LEU A 6 -7.27 4.29 -31.03
N ILE A 7 -5.96 4.26 -31.26
CA ILE A 7 -5.05 3.54 -30.38
C ILE A 7 -4.90 4.38 -29.12
N LEU A 8 -5.68 4.04 -28.10
CA LEU A 8 -5.48 4.54 -26.74
C LEU A 8 -4.18 3.94 -26.20
N THR A 9 -3.05 4.56 -26.48
CA THR A 9 -1.81 4.27 -25.76
C THR A 9 -2.01 4.75 -24.33
N ALA A 10 -2.47 3.86 -23.46
CA ALA A 10 -2.45 4.10 -22.03
C ALA A 10 -0.99 4.37 -21.66
N CYS A 11 -0.64 5.62 -21.34
CA CYS A 11 0.61 5.96 -20.69
C CYS A 11 0.62 5.22 -19.34
N GLY A 12 1.09 3.98 -19.34
CA GLY A 12 1.29 3.23 -18.11
C GLY A 12 2.28 4.00 -17.24
N ASN A 13 1.89 4.30 -16.01
CA ASN A 13 2.78 4.94 -15.05
C ASN A 13 4.03 4.08 -14.92
N SER A 14 5.19 4.58 -15.37
CA SER A 14 6.43 3.80 -15.35
C SER A 14 6.92 3.51 -13.94
N ASN A 15 6.38 4.21 -12.92
CA ASN A 15 6.73 4.02 -11.51
C ASN A 15 6.08 2.78 -10.88
N SER A 16 5.07 2.19 -11.52
CA SER A 16 4.43 0.94 -11.06
C SER A 16 5.16 -0.32 -11.53
N LYS A 17 6.37 -0.19 -12.11
CA LYS A 17 7.14 -1.31 -12.66
C LYS A 17 8.43 -1.47 -11.87
N VAL A 18 8.69 -2.70 -11.44
CA VAL A 18 9.96 -3.10 -10.85
C VAL A 18 11.00 -3.21 -11.95
N VAL A 19 12.14 -2.55 -11.75
CA VAL A 19 13.27 -2.55 -12.69
C VAL A 19 14.58 -3.05 -12.04
N ASP A 20 14.60 -3.18 -10.72
CA ASP A 20 15.73 -3.70 -9.96
C ASP A 20 15.25 -4.35 -8.65
N GLU A 21 16.13 -5.10 -7.98
CA GLU A 21 15.90 -5.56 -6.61
C GLU A 21 16.06 -4.41 -5.61
N TYR A 22 15.49 -4.55 -4.41
CA TYR A 22 15.59 -3.55 -3.35
C TYR A 22 16.06 -4.19 -2.04
N ASP A 23 17.00 -3.55 -1.34
CA ASP A 23 17.44 -3.97 -0.01
C ASP A 23 16.36 -3.63 1.03
N THR A 24 15.56 -4.64 1.38
CA THR A 24 14.44 -4.49 2.33
C THR A 24 14.89 -4.45 3.79
N SER A 25 16.17 -4.65 4.10
CA SER A 25 16.67 -4.72 5.49
C SER A 25 16.45 -3.44 6.31
N LYS A 26 16.24 -2.32 5.63
CA LYS A 26 16.00 -0.99 6.23
C LYS A 26 14.53 -0.58 6.20
N LEU A 27 13.65 -1.37 5.59
CA LEU A 27 12.22 -1.05 5.55
C LEU A 27 11.55 -1.36 6.88
N GLY A 28 10.60 -0.50 7.26
CA GLY A 28 9.69 -0.75 8.37
C GLY A 28 8.55 -1.69 7.96
N GLY A 29 7.74 -2.09 8.94
CA GLY A 29 6.63 -3.03 8.75
C GLY A 29 7.04 -4.49 8.89
N ASP A 30 6.31 -5.23 9.71
CA ASP A 30 6.48 -6.66 9.91
C ASP A 30 6.13 -7.46 8.65
N PHE A 31 5.28 -6.94 7.75
CA PHE A 31 4.98 -7.59 6.46
C PHE A 31 6.23 -7.85 5.62
N VAL A 32 7.25 -7.00 5.72
CA VAL A 32 8.53 -7.15 4.99
C VAL A 32 9.24 -8.44 5.39
N LYS A 33 9.04 -8.91 6.63
CA LYS A 33 9.68 -10.12 7.19
C LYS A 33 8.75 -11.32 7.21
N SER A 34 7.51 -11.17 6.74
CA SER A 34 6.48 -12.22 6.81
C SER A 34 6.78 -13.45 5.93
N GLY A 35 7.61 -13.29 4.89
CA GLY A 35 7.82 -14.30 3.86
C GLY A 35 6.62 -14.51 2.94
N ASN A 36 5.58 -13.66 3.04
CA ASN A 36 4.44 -13.72 2.15
C ASN A 36 4.76 -12.99 0.83
N GLU A 37 4.78 -13.75 -0.27
CA GLU A 37 5.05 -13.25 -1.62
C GLU A 37 4.11 -12.14 -2.11
N ALA A 38 2.98 -11.90 -1.43
CA ALA A 38 2.15 -10.73 -1.69
C ALA A 38 2.88 -9.41 -1.41
N TYR A 39 3.86 -9.42 -0.51
CA TYR A 39 4.64 -8.26 -0.10
C TYR A 39 6.05 -8.26 -0.67
N ASP A 40 6.34 -9.05 -1.70
CA ASP A 40 7.62 -8.97 -2.39
C ASP A 40 7.85 -7.55 -2.90
N ILE A 41 9.03 -7.00 -2.64
CA ILE A 41 9.39 -5.62 -2.96
C ILE A 41 10.54 -5.61 -3.96
N GLY A 42 10.49 -4.64 -4.88
CA GLY A 42 11.61 -4.29 -5.75
C GLY A 42 11.73 -2.78 -5.86
N ALA A 43 12.67 -2.30 -6.67
CA ALA A 43 12.87 -0.88 -6.91
C ALA A 43 12.19 -0.45 -8.22
N ASN A 44 11.51 0.70 -8.18
CA ASN A 44 11.06 1.37 -9.39
C ASN A 44 12.21 2.13 -10.09
N ARG A 45 11.94 2.74 -11.24
CA ARG A 45 12.95 3.50 -12.02
C ARG A 45 13.63 4.67 -11.27
N ASN A 46 13.03 5.13 -10.18
CA ASN A 46 13.58 6.19 -9.33
C ASN A 46 14.38 5.62 -8.14
N GLY A 47 14.54 4.30 -8.06
CA GLY A 47 15.19 3.62 -6.95
C GLY A 47 14.33 3.53 -5.67
N MET A 48 13.02 3.82 -5.76
CA MET A 48 12.11 3.77 -4.61
C MET A 48 11.53 2.35 -4.44
N PRO A 49 11.29 1.88 -3.21
CA PRO A 49 10.69 0.58 -2.97
C PRO A 49 9.23 0.58 -3.42
N ILE A 50 8.84 -0.44 -4.18
CA ILE A 50 7.46 -0.72 -4.57
C ILE A 50 7.18 -2.22 -4.41
N PHE A 51 5.92 -2.59 -4.18
CA PHE A 51 5.50 -3.98 -4.26
C PHE A 51 5.61 -4.50 -5.71
N LYS A 52 6.12 -5.73 -5.89
CA LYS A 52 6.22 -6.38 -7.21
C LYS A 52 4.84 -6.55 -7.85
N ASP A 53 3.82 -6.79 -7.03
CA ASP A 53 2.40 -6.76 -7.41
C ASP A 53 1.62 -5.89 -6.41
N THR A 54 1.43 -4.62 -6.78
CA THR A 54 0.73 -3.61 -5.97
C THR A 54 -0.70 -4.02 -5.59
N ASP A 55 -1.39 -4.77 -6.45
CA ASP A 55 -2.78 -5.17 -6.23
C ASP A 55 -2.87 -6.37 -5.29
N LYS A 56 -1.98 -7.35 -5.46
CA LYS A 56 -1.83 -8.48 -4.55
C LYS A 56 -1.45 -8.01 -3.15
N ALA A 57 -0.49 -7.09 -3.04
CA ALA A 57 -0.07 -6.49 -1.77
C ALA A 57 -1.22 -5.79 -1.06
N PHE A 58 -1.99 -4.96 -1.79
CA PHE A 58 -3.15 -4.26 -1.23
C PHE A 58 -4.21 -5.23 -0.70
N ASN A 59 -4.55 -6.26 -1.48
CA ASN A 59 -5.55 -7.24 -1.05
C ASN A 59 -5.08 -8.05 0.16
N GLN A 60 -3.79 -8.38 0.24
CA GLN A 60 -3.24 -9.08 1.40
C GLN A 60 -3.26 -8.20 2.66
N ALA A 61 -2.91 -6.90 2.54
CA ALA A 61 -2.98 -5.97 3.65
C ALA A 61 -4.41 -5.84 4.21
N LEU A 62 -5.43 -5.84 3.35
CA LEU A 62 -6.84 -5.84 3.78
C LEU A 62 -7.23 -7.05 4.63
N ILE A 63 -6.52 -8.18 4.46
CA ILE A 63 -6.74 -9.42 5.22
C ILE A 63 -5.94 -9.36 6.53
N ASP A 64 -4.64 -9.09 6.44
CA ASP A 64 -3.72 -9.18 7.57
C ASP A 64 -3.98 -8.09 8.61
N TYR A 65 -4.48 -6.92 8.17
CA TYR A 65 -4.71 -5.74 9.02
C TYR A 65 -6.19 -5.35 9.10
N ALA A 66 -7.10 -6.31 8.93
CA ALA A 66 -8.55 -6.05 8.86
C ALA A 66 -9.11 -5.30 10.09
N ASP A 67 -8.61 -5.62 11.29
CA ASP A 67 -9.06 -4.97 12.53
C ASP A 67 -8.54 -3.54 12.62
N GLY A 68 -7.28 -3.30 12.24
CA GLY A 68 -6.68 -1.97 12.13
C GLY A 68 -7.44 -1.09 11.15
N PHE A 69 -7.75 -1.60 9.95
CA PHE A 69 -8.58 -0.87 8.97
C PHE A 69 -9.97 -0.55 9.53
N THR A 70 -10.60 -1.48 10.25
CA THR A 70 -11.90 -1.27 10.89
C THR A 70 -11.83 -0.22 11.99
N ALA A 71 -10.78 -0.24 12.81
CA ALA A 71 -10.57 0.73 13.87
C ALA A 71 -10.35 2.14 13.33
N ILE A 72 -9.46 2.31 12.34
CA ILE A 72 -9.22 3.60 11.68
C ILE A 72 -10.52 4.12 11.06
N GLN A 73 -11.26 3.25 10.38
CA GLN A 73 -12.53 3.63 9.76
C GLN A 73 -13.51 4.20 10.80
N LYS A 74 -13.65 3.53 11.95
CA LYS A 74 -14.59 3.91 13.00
C LYS A 74 -14.16 5.16 13.76
N GLU A 75 -12.88 5.24 14.14
CA GLU A 75 -12.36 6.33 14.97
C GLU A 75 -12.38 7.68 14.24
N PHE A 76 -12.11 7.66 12.92
CA PHE A 76 -12.03 8.87 12.11
C PHE A 76 -13.22 9.09 11.16
N ASP A 77 -14.31 8.33 11.35
CA ASP A 77 -15.55 8.40 10.54
C ASP A 77 -15.29 8.35 9.01
N LEU A 78 -14.45 7.41 8.59
CA LEU A 78 -14.04 7.28 7.19
C LEU A 78 -14.97 6.35 6.39
N LYS A 79 -14.99 6.57 5.07
CA LYS A 79 -15.49 5.55 4.13
C LYS A 79 -14.59 4.33 4.18
N ARG A 80 -15.16 3.14 3.99
CA ARG A 80 -14.42 1.88 3.84
C ARG A 80 -13.21 2.05 2.91
N ILE A 81 -12.09 1.45 3.30
CA ILE A 81 -10.84 1.46 2.55
C ILE A 81 -11.02 0.97 1.09
N SER A 82 -10.38 1.67 0.18
CA SER A 82 -10.30 1.41 -1.26
C SER A 82 -9.05 2.07 -1.85
N LYS A 83 -8.70 1.72 -3.09
CA LYS A 83 -7.61 2.37 -3.83
C LYS A 83 -7.83 3.87 -4.13
N LYS A 84 -8.99 4.44 -3.79
CA LYS A 84 -9.30 5.87 -3.99
C LYS A 84 -9.16 6.72 -2.72
N ASN A 85 -9.06 6.09 -1.56
CA ASN A 85 -9.01 6.77 -0.26
C ASN A 85 -7.93 6.16 0.65
N TRP A 86 -6.92 5.49 0.12
CA TRP A 86 -5.89 4.87 0.93
C TRP A 86 -5.00 5.89 1.66
N GLU A 87 -4.76 7.08 1.07
CA GLU A 87 -3.95 8.16 1.65
C GLU A 87 -4.46 8.63 3.02
N VAL A 88 -5.77 8.61 3.26
CA VAL A 88 -6.32 8.96 4.59
C VAL A 88 -6.06 7.86 5.61
N TYR A 89 -6.02 6.59 5.19
CA TYR A 89 -5.69 5.47 6.08
C TYR A 89 -4.19 5.42 6.42
N GLU A 90 -3.33 5.76 5.46
CA GLU A 90 -1.91 6.02 5.69
C GLU A 90 -1.73 7.11 6.76
N SER A 91 -2.39 8.26 6.56
CA SER A 91 -2.26 9.42 7.45
C SER A 91 -2.69 9.12 8.89
N TYR A 92 -3.77 8.34 9.07
CA TYR A 92 -4.38 8.10 10.38
C TYR A 92 -3.95 6.81 11.07
N GLY A 93 -3.34 5.84 10.37
CA GLY A 93 -3.05 4.53 10.94
C GLY A 93 -2.22 4.57 12.23
N TRP A 94 -1.17 5.40 12.26
CA TRP A 94 -0.32 5.59 13.43
C TRP A 94 -0.98 6.42 14.56
N GLN A 95 -2.12 7.06 14.28
CA GLN A 95 -2.81 7.98 15.19
C GLN A 95 -3.89 7.31 16.06
N LEU A 96 -4.13 5.99 15.91
CA LEU A 96 -5.13 5.27 16.68
C LEU A 96 -4.95 5.50 18.20
N SER A 97 -6.05 5.92 18.83
CA SER A 97 -6.12 6.22 20.25
C SER A 97 -5.76 5.03 21.14
N ALA A 98 -5.35 5.33 22.37
CA ALA A 98 -5.03 4.33 23.39
C ALA A 98 -6.25 3.53 23.90
N ASP A 99 -7.46 3.93 23.51
CA ASP A 99 -8.69 3.19 23.79
C ASP A 99 -8.78 1.88 22.97
N ASN A 100 -8.02 1.79 21.86
CA ASN A 100 -7.83 0.54 21.13
C ASN A 100 -6.74 -0.31 21.81
N ASN A 101 -6.89 -1.63 21.72
CA ASN A 101 -5.86 -2.55 22.22
C ASN A 101 -4.53 -2.42 21.44
N GLU A 102 -3.45 -2.93 22.02
CA GLU A 102 -2.10 -2.80 21.46
C GLU A 102 -1.97 -3.44 20.07
N ASP A 103 -2.59 -4.59 19.85
CA ASP A 103 -2.55 -5.31 18.57
C ASP A 103 -3.18 -4.48 17.43
N ILE A 104 -4.36 -3.89 17.67
CA ILE A 104 -5.05 -3.01 16.72
C ILE A 104 -4.20 -1.78 16.41
N ARG A 105 -3.58 -1.19 17.44
CA ARG A 105 -2.70 -0.03 17.26
C ARG A 105 -1.44 -0.41 16.48
N ASN A 106 -0.91 -1.62 16.67
CA ASN A 106 0.20 -2.11 15.87
C ASN A 106 -0.22 -2.34 14.42
N GLN A 107 -1.40 -2.92 14.15
CA GLN A 107 -1.95 -2.99 12.79
C GLN A 107 -2.07 -1.59 12.15
N GLY A 108 -2.46 -0.56 12.90
CA GLY A 108 -2.50 0.82 12.39
C GLY A 108 -1.12 1.36 11.94
N LYS A 109 -0.06 1.06 12.69
CA LYS A 109 1.32 1.41 12.30
C LYS A 109 1.77 0.62 11.06
N GLU A 110 1.41 -0.65 10.99
CA GLU A 110 1.68 -1.51 9.84
C GLU A 110 0.97 -0.99 8.58
N ILE A 111 -0.29 -0.56 8.70
CA ILE A 111 -1.05 0.06 7.60
C ILE A 111 -0.36 1.33 7.09
N THR A 112 0.14 2.18 8.00
CA THR A 112 0.89 3.38 7.62
C THR A 112 2.17 3.00 6.85
N SER A 113 2.95 2.07 7.40
CA SER A 113 4.21 1.62 6.81
C SER A 113 4.01 0.89 5.46
N PHE A 114 2.89 0.19 5.32
CA PHE A 114 2.48 -0.43 4.06
C PHE A 114 2.21 0.63 2.99
N PHE A 115 1.49 1.70 3.34
CA PHE A 115 1.14 2.73 2.38
C PHE A 115 2.32 3.62 1.97
N ASP A 116 3.31 3.82 2.84
CA ASP A 116 4.60 4.47 2.50
C ASP A 116 5.32 3.78 1.31
N ILE A 117 5.14 2.45 1.16
CA ILE A 117 5.68 1.68 0.02
C ILE A 117 4.69 1.67 -1.15
N TYR A 118 3.40 1.47 -0.85
CA TYR A 118 2.34 1.42 -1.86
C TYR A 118 2.33 2.67 -2.75
N GLU A 119 2.50 3.85 -2.13
CA GLU A 119 2.42 5.14 -2.80
C GLU A 119 3.48 5.35 -3.88
N ASN A 120 4.66 4.72 -3.72
CA ASN A 120 5.78 4.82 -4.66
C ASN A 120 5.47 4.21 -6.03
N SER A 121 4.40 3.41 -6.14
CA SER A 121 3.90 2.88 -7.41
C SER A 121 3.17 3.94 -8.24
N PHE A 122 2.75 5.05 -7.61
CA PHE A 122 1.93 6.09 -8.23
C PHE A 122 2.67 7.42 -8.41
N LYS A 123 3.69 7.68 -7.58
CA LYS A 123 4.53 8.89 -7.62
C LYS A 123 5.63 8.80 -8.69
#